data_AF-A0A2G9Z0D4-F1
#
_entry.id   AF-A0A2G9Z0D4-F1
#
_cell.length_a   1.000
_cell.length_b   1.000
_cell.length_c   1.000
_cell.angle_alpha   90.00
_cell.angle_beta   90.00
_cell.angle_gamma   90.00
#
_symmetry.space_group_name_H-M   'P 1'
#
loop_
_entity.id
_entity.type
_entity.pdbx_description
1 polymer ?
#
loop_
_entity_poly.entity_id
_entity_poly.type
_entity_poly.pdbx_seq_one_letter_code
_entity_poly.pdbx_strand_id
1 'polypeptide(L)'
;MEIQIIGQLVLAALLGALIGLEREYKKRAAGLRTHSLVCLGAALFTIISLEAFTSWLGKPGVTFDPGRIVGQIVLGIGFIGAGLIIFRQFRVEGLTTAAGLWVVAAIGVAVGTKLYLPAIFATFLALGILAGLRILEEKAIQKSPPTDTEI
;
A
#
# COMPACT_ATOMS: atom_id res chain seq x y z
N MET A 1 5.61 12.71 -23.18
CA MET A 1 6.11 12.68 -21.79
C MET A 1 4.96 12.84 -20.81
N GLU A 2 4.20 13.95 -20.84
CA GLU A 2 3.10 14.19 -19.90
C GLU A 2 1.97 13.16 -19.96
N ILE A 3 1.57 12.70 -21.15
CA ILE A 3 0.55 11.66 -21.32
C ILE A 3 0.93 10.35 -20.61
N GLN A 4 2.23 9.98 -20.63
CA GLN A 4 2.71 8.79 -19.93
C GLN A 4 2.60 8.95 -18.42
N ILE A 5 2.96 10.13 -17.89
CA ILE A 5 2.83 10.45 -16.46
C ILE A 5 1.37 10.37 -16.03
N ILE A 6 0.45 10.95 -16.80
CA ILE A 6 -1.00 10.86 -16.52
C ILE A 6 -1.44 9.39 -16.50
N GLY A 7 -1.01 8.58 -17.47
CA GLY A 7 -1.28 7.15 -17.50
C GLY A 7 -0.74 6.40 -16.27
N GLN A 8 0.47 6.73 -15.80
CA GLN A 8 1.04 6.16 -14.58
C GLN A 8 0.22 6.52 -13.34
N LEU A 9 -0.21 7.78 -13.22
CA LEU A 9 -1.00 8.25 -12.08
C LEU A 9 -2.40 7.59 -12.06
N VAL A 10 -3.04 7.46 -13.22
CA VAL A 10 -4.31 6.73 -13.35
C VAL A 10 -4.12 5.26 -12.99
N LEU A 11 -3.08 4.61 -13.50
CA LEU A 11 -2.79 3.21 -13.16
C LEU A 11 -2.54 3.03 -11.66
N ALA A 12 -1.73 3.89 -11.04
CA ALA A 12 -1.47 3.85 -9.61
C ALA A 12 -2.77 3.99 -8.80
N ALA A 13 -3.61 4.98 -9.14
CA ALA A 13 -4.89 5.18 -8.49
C ALA A 13 -5.79 3.94 -8.63
N LEU A 14 -5.85 3.32 -9.81
CA LEU A 14 -6.63 2.10 -10.05
C LEU A 14 -6.12 0.89 -9.27
N LEU A 15 -4.80 0.65 -9.23
CA LEU A 15 -4.23 -0.46 -8.46
C LEU A 15 -4.46 -0.28 -6.95
N GLY A 16 -4.31 0.95 -6.44
CA GLY A 16 -4.67 1.28 -5.06
C GLY A 16 -6.16 1.11 -4.78
N ALA A 17 -7.01 1.51 -5.73
CA ALA A 17 -8.46 1.33 -5.65
C ALA A 17 -8.86 -0.15 -5.59
N LEU A 18 -8.22 -1.04 -6.36
CA LEU A 18 -8.53 -2.46 -6.31
C LEU A 18 -8.37 -3.05 -4.91
N ILE A 19 -7.27 -2.73 -4.23
CA ILE A 19 -7.05 -3.13 -2.83
C ILE A 19 -8.07 -2.44 -1.92
N GLY A 20 -8.26 -1.14 -2.08
CA GLY A 20 -9.18 -0.36 -1.25
C GLY A 20 -10.65 -0.81 -1.36
N LEU A 21 -11.08 -1.32 -2.51
CA LEU A 21 -12.42 -1.86 -2.73
C LEU A 21 -12.69 -3.08 -1.83
N GLU A 22 -11.73 -4.00 -1.75
CA GLU A 22 -11.80 -5.16 -0.86
C GLU A 22 -11.89 -4.73 0.61
N ARG A 23 -11.12 -3.70 0.98
CA ARG A 23 -11.11 -3.14 2.34
C ARG A 23 -12.42 -2.44 2.68
N GLU A 24 -12.98 -1.67 1.76
CA GLU A 24 -14.23 -0.94 1.95
C GLU A 24 -15.43 -1.89 2.03
N TYR A 25 -15.46 -2.91 1.17
CA TYR A 25 -16.46 -3.98 1.24
C TYR A 25 -16.45 -4.69 2.60
N LYS A 26 -15.25 -4.91 3.16
CA LYS A 26 -15.07 -5.49 4.50
C LYS A 26 -15.19 -4.47 5.65
N LYS A 27 -15.68 -3.25 5.38
CA LYS A 27 -15.88 -2.16 6.36
C LYS A 27 -14.65 -1.88 7.23
N ARG A 28 -13.46 -1.92 6.62
CA ARG A 28 -12.20 -1.65 7.32
C ARG A 28 -11.96 -0.14 7.44
N ALA A 29 -11.14 0.26 8.41
CA ALA A 29 -10.89 1.67 8.76
C ALA A 29 -10.37 2.53 7.58
N ALA A 30 -9.60 1.95 6.66
CA ALA A 30 -9.19 2.60 5.42
C ALA A 30 -9.78 1.82 4.23
N GLY A 31 -10.50 2.52 3.36
CA GLY A 31 -11.24 1.97 2.22
C GLY A 31 -10.68 2.38 0.86
N LEU A 32 -11.55 2.49 -0.15
CA LEU A 32 -11.22 2.78 -1.54
C LEU A 32 -10.46 4.09 -1.67
N ARG A 33 -11.01 5.17 -1.09
CA ARG A 33 -10.46 6.52 -1.20
C ARG A 33 -9.04 6.61 -0.64
N THR A 34 -8.82 6.03 0.54
CA THR A 34 -7.52 6.07 1.22
C THR A 34 -6.45 5.34 0.43
N HIS A 35 -6.71 4.09 0.00
CA HIS A 35 -5.71 3.31 -0.75
C HIS A 35 -5.43 3.93 -2.12
N SER A 36 -6.46 4.46 -2.81
CA SER A 36 -6.28 5.15 -4.09
C SER A 36 -5.36 6.38 -3.96
N LEU A 37 -5.62 7.23 -2.96
CA LEU A 37 -4.82 8.45 -2.73
C LEU A 37 -3.39 8.14 -2.28
N VAL A 38 -3.19 7.12 -1.44
CA VAL A 38 -1.86 6.69 -1.01
C VAL A 38 -1.04 6.17 -2.19
N CYS A 39 -1.62 5.32 -3.04
CA CYS A 39 -0.94 4.79 -4.23
C CYS A 39 -0.59 5.92 -5.22
N LEU A 40 -1.55 6.80 -5.50
CA LEU A 40 -1.40 7.95 -6.37
C LEU A 40 -0.30 8.90 -5.87
N GLY A 41 -0.34 9.26 -4.59
CA GLY A 41 0.63 10.16 -3.98
C GLY A 41 2.05 9.59 -3.99
N ALA A 42 2.20 8.30 -3.68
CA ALA A 42 3.49 7.62 -3.75
C ALA A 42 4.05 7.62 -5.19
N ALA A 43 3.22 7.29 -6.19
CA ALA A 43 3.62 7.35 -7.59
C ALA A 43 4.03 8.77 -8.02
N LEU A 44 3.24 9.78 -7.63
CA LEU A 44 3.52 11.18 -7.94
C LEU A 44 4.84 11.65 -7.34
N PHE A 45 5.09 11.40 -6.05
CA PHE A 45 6.35 11.76 -5.41
C PHE A 45 7.56 11.05 -6.04
N THR A 46 7.41 9.78 -6.41
CA THR A 46 8.45 9.05 -7.14
C THR A 46 8.71 9.66 -8.53
N ILE A 47 7.67 10.02 -9.28
CA ILE A 47 7.82 10.66 -10.60
C ILE A 47 8.48 12.03 -10.46
N ILE A 48 8.05 12.85 -9.49
CA ILE A 48 8.68 14.15 -9.19
C ILE A 48 10.17 13.95 -8.87
N SER A 49 10.50 12.95 -8.05
CA SER A 49 11.89 12.62 -7.74
C SER A 49 12.70 12.29 -8.99
N LEU A 50 12.19 11.39 -9.84
CA LEU A 50 12.91 10.95 -11.02
C LEU A 50 12.99 12.00 -12.13
N GLU A 51 11.91 12.73 -12.42
CA GLU A 51 11.85 13.64 -13.57
C GLU A 51 12.33 15.06 -13.23
N ALA A 52 12.14 15.56 -12.01
CA ALA A 52 12.50 16.94 -11.66
C ALA A 52 14.00 17.12 -11.36
N PHE A 53 14.68 16.05 -10.95
CA PHE A 53 16.08 16.11 -10.50
C PHE A 53 17.07 15.47 -11.47
N THR A 54 16.62 14.74 -12.50
CA THR A 54 17.50 14.31 -13.60
C THR A 54 18.15 15.47 -14.32
N SER A 55 17.49 16.63 -14.40
CA SER A 55 18.04 17.87 -14.97
C SER A 55 19.14 18.52 -14.13
N TRP A 56 19.35 18.04 -12.90
CA TRP A 56 20.41 18.51 -11.98
C TRP A 56 21.59 17.54 -11.91
N LEU A 57 21.46 16.32 -12.46
CA LEU A 57 22.56 15.36 -12.55
C LEU A 57 23.69 15.92 -13.42
N GLY A 58 24.92 15.90 -12.89
CA GLY A 58 26.12 16.35 -13.60
C GLY A 58 26.63 17.75 -13.20
N LYS A 59 25.94 18.47 -12.30
CA LYS A 59 26.48 19.69 -11.70
C LYS A 59 27.52 19.36 -10.62
N PRO A 60 28.69 20.04 -10.58
CA PRO A 60 29.69 19.80 -9.55
C PRO A 60 29.10 20.00 -8.15
N GLY A 61 29.30 19.03 -7.25
CA GLY A 61 28.80 19.08 -5.87
C GLY A 61 27.34 18.68 -5.66
N VAL A 62 26.60 18.28 -6.70
CA VAL A 62 25.22 17.78 -6.58
C VAL A 62 25.19 16.26 -6.60
N THR A 63 24.90 15.65 -5.45
CA THR A 63 24.55 14.22 -5.34
C THR A 63 23.03 14.08 -5.27
N PHE A 64 22.44 13.39 -6.24
CA PHE A 64 21.02 13.09 -6.25
C PHE A 64 20.79 11.61 -5.98
N ASP A 65 20.06 11.30 -4.91
CA ASP A 65 19.69 9.93 -4.53
C ASP A 65 18.16 9.78 -4.54
N PRO A 66 17.57 9.21 -5.61
CA PRO A 66 16.14 8.91 -5.70
C PRO A 66 15.65 7.99 -4.57
N GLY A 67 16.51 7.14 -4.02
CA GLY A 67 16.20 6.22 -2.93
C GLY A 67 15.78 6.96 -1.66
N ARG A 68 16.28 8.19 -1.46
CA ARG A 68 15.90 9.03 -0.32
C ARG A 68 14.41 9.38 -0.32
N ILE A 69 13.82 9.70 -1.47
CA ILE A 69 12.39 10.02 -1.57
C ILE A 69 11.55 8.77 -1.31
N VAL A 70 11.96 7.61 -1.83
CA VAL A 70 11.30 6.33 -1.51
C VAL A 70 11.32 6.06 0.00
N GLY A 71 12.47 6.29 0.65
CA GLY A 71 12.58 6.20 2.11
C GLY A 71 11.61 7.14 2.85
N GLN A 72 11.45 8.40 2.38
CA GLN A 72 10.50 9.34 2.98
C GLN A 72 9.04 8.92 2.80
N ILE A 73 8.69 8.30 1.66
CA ILE A 73 7.35 7.73 1.46
C ILE A 73 7.10 6.61 2.49
N VAL A 74 8.04 5.69 2.66
CA VAL A 74 7.92 4.59 3.65
C VAL A 74 7.74 5.13 5.08
N LEU A 75 8.53 6.14 5.46
CA LEU A 75 8.41 6.80 6.76
C LEU A 75 7.04 7.48 6.94
N GLY A 76 6.56 8.20 5.92
CA GLY A 76 5.26 8.88 5.95
C GLY A 76 4.09 7.90 6.13
N ILE A 77 4.16 6.71 5.53
CA ILE A 77 3.15 5.67 5.75
C ILE A 77 3.22 5.08 7.15
N GLY A 78 4.42 4.99 7.75
CA GLY A 78 4.57 4.62 9.15
C GLY A 78 3.74 5.51 10.09
N PHE A 79 3.70 6.82 9.81
CA PHE A 79 2.88 7.77 10.58
C PHE A 79 1.37 7.54 10.39
N ILE A 80 0.91 7.33 9.16
CA ILE A 80 -0.52 7.02 8.88
C ILE A 80 -0.92 5.68 9.51
N GLY A 81 -0.04 4.68 9.43
CA GLY A 81 -0.23 3.36 10.01
C GLY A 81 -0.35 3.42 11.53
N ALA A 82 0.50 4.20 12.21
CA ALA A 82 0.41 4.41 13.65
C ALA A 82 -0.94 5.03 14.06
N GLY A 83 -1.46 5.99 13.27
CA GLY A 83 -2.78 6.58 13.52
C GLY A 83 -3.97 5.63 13.31
N LEU A 84 -3.78 4.53 12.57
CA LEU A 84 -4.79 3.49 12.35
C LEU A 84 -4.74 2.36 13.38
N ILE A 85 -3.59 2.15 14.02
CA ILE A 85 -3.41 1.07 14.99
C ILE A 85 -3.92 1.55 16.34
N ILE A 86 -4.97 0.90 16.84
CA ILE A 86 -5.61 1.25 18.10
C ILE A 86 -5.52 0.07 19.06
N PHE A 87 -5.08 0.35 20.29
CA PHE A 87 -5.06 -0.60 21.39
C PHE A 87 -6.31 -0.41 22.25
N ARG A 88 -7.15 -1.44 22.33
CA ARG A 88 -8.34 -1.44 23.19
C ARG A 88 -8.36 -2.67 24.07
N GLN A 89 -8.27 -2.46 25.38
CA GLN A 89 -8.21 -3.48 26.42
C GLN A 89 -7.20 -4.59 26.11
N PHE A 90 -7.64 -5.68 25.48
CA PHE A 90 -6.83 -6.86 25.16
C PHE A 90 -6.71 -7.15 23.66
N ARG A 91 -7.08 -6.19 22.78
CA ARG A 91 -7.06 -6.37 21.32
C ARG A 91 -6.39 -5.20 20.62
N VAL A 92 -5.63 -5.53 19.58
CA VAL A 92 -5.06 -4.55 18.64
C VAL A 92 -5.90 -4.55 17.37
N GLU A 93 -6.37 -3.38 16.98
CA GLU A 93 -7.12 -3.17 15.73
C GLU A 93 -6.29 -2.37 14.73
N GLY A 94 -6.61 -2.51 13.44
CA GLY A 94 -6.00 -1.69 12.39
C GLY A 94 -4.65 -2.19 11.83
N LEU A 95 -4.00 -3.19 12.44
CA LEU A 95 -2.71 -3.74 11.98
C LEU A 95 -2.70 -4.12 10.49
N THR A 96 -3.67 -4.93 10.04
CA THR A 96 -3.76 -5.33 8.61
C THR A 96 -4.06 -4.15 7.70
N THR A 97 -4.78 -3.13 8.18
CA THR A 97 -5.06 -1.93 7.39
C THR A 97 -3.80 -1.07 7.24
N ALA A 98 -3.01 -0.91 8.31
CA ALA A 98 -1.71 -0.25 8.25
C ALA A 98 -0.75 -0.99 7.30
N ALA A 99 -0.67 -2.33 7.39
CA ALA A 99 0.12 -3.15 6.48
C ALA A 99 -0.35 -3.03 5.03
N GLY A 100 -1.68 -2.97 4.80
CA GLY A 100 -2.26 -2.75 3.47
C GLY A 100 -1.84 -1.42 2.85
N LEU A 101 -1.88 -0.32 3.62
CA LEU A 101 -1.41 0.99 3.14
C LEU A 101 0.09 1.00 2.84
N TRP A 102 0.89 0.28 3.63
CA TRP A 102 2.32 0.11 3.38
C TRP A 102 2.60 -0.56 2.03
N VAL A 103 1.91 -1.66 1.75
CA VAL A 103 2.01 -2.35 0.45
C VAL A 103 1.51 -1.47 -0.70
N VAL A 104 0.41 -0.74 -0.50
CA VAL A 104 -0.14 0.15 -1.54
C VAL A 104 0.80 1.31 -1.87
N ALA A 105 1.49 1.88 -0.88
CA ALA A 105 2.51 2.88 -1.16
C ALA A 105 3.67 2.30 -1.98
N ALA A 106 4.13 1.08 -1.66
CA ALA A 106 5.16 0.40 -2.44
C ALA A 106 4.72 0.14 -3.90
N ILE A 107 3.44 -0.23 -4.11
CA ILE A 107 2.85 -0.36 -5.46
C ILE A 107 2.89 0.98 -6.19
N GLY A 108 2.52 2.08 -5.52
CA GLY A 108 2.60 3.43 -6.09
C GLY A 108 4.03 3.80 -6.49
N VAL A 109 5.02 3.55 -5.63
CA VAL A 109 6.44 3.73 -5.95
C VAL A 109 6.83 2.90 -7.18
N ALA A 110 6.44 1.63 -7.25
CA ALA A 110 6.73 0.77 -8.39
C ALA A 110 6.12 1.29 -9.71
N VAL A 111 4.88 1.81 -9.67
CA VAL A 111 4.27 2.45 -10.85
C VAL A 111 5.03 3.73 -11.23
N GLY A 112 5.44 4.54 -10.24
CA GLY A 112 6.23 5.76 -10.46
C GLY A 112 7.60 5.48 -11.08
N THR A 113 8.26 4.38 -10.69
CA THR A 113 9.52 3.90 -11.28
C THR A 113 9.36 3.12 -12.58
N LYS A 114 8.14 3.04 -13.14
CA LYS A 114 7.80 2.33 -14.38
C LYS A 114 7.91 0.78 -14.29
N LEU A 115 7.95 0.24 -13.07
CA LEU A 115 7.90 -1.21 -12.77
C LEU A 115 6.46 -1.74 -12.78
N TYR A 116 5.80 -1.70 -13.94
CA TYR A 116 4.37 -2.02 -14.06
C TYR A 116 4.03 -3.48 -13.75
N LEU A 117 4.82 -4.42 -14.26
CA LEU A 117 4.56 -5.85 -14.04
C LEU A 117 4.69 -6.24 -12.56
N PRO A 118 5.76 -5.84 -11.83
CA PRO A 118 5.81 -6.00 -10.37
C PRO A 118 4.66 -5.34 -9.63
N ALA A 119 4.26 -4.11 -10.01
CA ALA A 119 3.16 -3.39 -9.37
C ALA A 119 1.82 -4.15 -9.50
N ILE A 120 1.51 -4.62 -10.70
CA ILE A 120 0.29 -5.39 -10.98
C ILE A 120 0.33 -6.72 -10.21
N PHE A 121 1.45 -7.46 -10.31
CA PHE A 121 1.60 -8.73 -9.61
C PHE A 121 1.47 -8.59 -8.10
N ALA A 122 2.13 -7.59 -7.51
CA ALA A 122 2.03 -7.29 -6.07
C ALA A 122 0.61 -6.92 -5.66
N THR A 123 -0.13 -6.20 -6.51
CA THR A 123 -1.55 -5.86 -6.26
C THR A 123 -2.40 -7.13 -6.15
N PHE A 124 -2.28 -8.05 -7.10
CA PHE A 124 -3.02 -9.33 -7.06
C PHE A 124 -2.57 -10.24 -5.93
N LEU A 125 -1.28 -10.28 -5.62
CA LEU A 125 -0.76 -11.03 -4.48
C LEU A 125 -1.33 -10.48 -3.16
N ALA A 126 -1.34 -9.15 -2.99
CA ALA A 126 -1.92 -8.49 -1.82
C ALA A 126 -3.41 -8.80 -1.67
N LEU A 127 -4.19 -8.73 -2.77
CA LEU A 127 -5.59 -9.16 -2.78
C LEU A 127 -5.74 -10.64 -2.41
N GLY A 128 -4.88 -11.52 -2.94
CA GLY A 128 -4.87 -12.94 -2.61
C GLY A 128 -4.59 -13.20 -1.13
N ILE A 129 -3.67 -12.45 -0.51
CA ILE A 129 -3.39 -12.51 0.92
C ILE A 129 -4.59 -12.01 1.73
N LEU A 130 -5.15 -10.85 1.37
CA LEU A 130 -6.28 -10.22 2.07
C LEU A 130 -7.59 -11.01 1.98
N ALA A 131 -7.83 -11.69 0.84
CA ALA A 131 -9.01 -12.50 0.59
C ALA A 131 -8.82 -13.96 1.01
N GLY A 132 -7.69 -14.57 0.66
CA GLY A 132 -7.44 -16.02 0.76
C GLY A 132 -7.11 -16.52 2.17
N LEU A 133 -6.29 -15.79 2.93
CA LEU A 133 -5.93 -16.22 4.29
C LEU A 133 -7.13 -16.27 5.22
N ARG A 134 -8.13 -15.41 5.00
CA ARG A 134 -9.38 -15.41 5.77
C ARG A 134 -10.19 -16.69 5.55
N ILE A 135 -10.25 -17.20 4.32
CA ILE A 135 -10.97 -18.45 4.01
C ILE A 135 -10.29 -19.64 4.71
N LEU A 136 -8.96 -19.63 4.79
CA LEU A 136 -8.23 -20.63 5.58
C LEU A 136 -8.51 -20.49 7.08
N GLU A 137 -8.53 -19.27 7.59
CA GLU A 137 -8.78 -19.00 9.01
C GLU A 137 -10.20 -19.44 9.43
N GLU A 138 -11.23 -19.12 8.64
CA GLU A 138 -12.61 -19.55 8.88
C GLU A 138 -12.75 -21.08 8.85
N LYS A 139 -12.05 -21.76 7.93
CA LYS A 139 -12.03 -23.22 7.84
C LYS A 139 -11.22 -23.89 8.96
N ALA A 140 -10.14 -23.27 9.42
CA ALA A 140 -9.31 -23.78 10.51
C ALA A 140 -10.02 -23.63 11.87
N ILE A 141 -10.70 -22.50 12.10
CA ILE A 141 -11.46 -22.25 13.33
C ILE A 141 -12.70 -23.14 13.41
N GLN A 142 -13.41 -23.40 12.30
CA GLN A 142 -14.52 -24.36 12.26
C GLN A 142 -14.09 -25.82 12.53
N LYS A 143 -12.80 -26.13 12.40
CA LYS A 143 -12.27 -27.48 12.65
C LYS A 143 -11.88 -27.73 14.11
N SER A 144 -11.87 -26.68 14.94
CA SER A 144 -11.78 -26.85 16.39
C SER A 144 -13.19 -27.14 16.92
N PRO A 145 -13.44 -28.33 17.51
CA PRO A 145 -14.70 -28.56 18.23
C PRO A 145 -14.82 -27.50 19.34
N PRO A 146 -16.05 -27.15 19.78
CA PRO A 146 -16.20 -26.33 20.97
C PRO A 146 -15.40 -27.02 22.08
N THR A 147 -14.48 -26.28 22.70
CA THR A 147 -13.95 -26.70 23.99
C THR A 147 -15.15 -26.71 24.91
N ASP A 148 -15.67 -27.90 25.17
CA ASP A 148 -16.50 -28.14 26.34
C ASP A 148 -15.67 -27.69 27.54
N THR A 149 -15.86 -26.44 27.98
CA THR A 149 -15.63 -26.12 29.38
C THR A 149 -16.72 -26.87 30.13
N GLU A 150 -16.42 -28.14 30.39
CA GLU A 150 -16.96 -28.89 31.50
C GLU A 150 -16.77 -28.07 32.78
N ILE A 151 -17.91 -27.82 33.43
CA ILE A 151 -18.14 -27.53 34.87
C ILE A 151 -17.67 -26.16 35.39
#